data_AF-A0A0Q7FYF8-F1
#
_entry.id   AF-A0A0Q7FYF8-F1
#
_cell.length_a   1.000
_cell.length_b   1.000
_cell.length_c   1.000
_cell.angle_alpha   90.00
_cell.angle_beta   90.00
_cell.angle_gamma   90.00
#
_symmetry.space_group_name_H-M   'P 1'
#
loop_
_entity.id
_entity.type
_entity.pdbx_description
1 polymer ?
#
loop_
_entity_poly.entity_id
_entity_poly.type
_entity_poly.pdbx_seq_one_letter_code
_entity_poly.pdbx_strand_id
1 'polypeptide(L)'
;MAESHSYFLNNLLDNRKKVIELIIISLVLGIGVSFISSSLFDYIKIENKNNTYLLLGSIMTIGSMIYLASNLFGRRKFEKKIEGFFIVDRENKNIIKIDNYHYSNNILEYLDSARAEDARIDDNWLKTDFGNIHSERQTLLPIIESISEYYFLNNLSMHLSAFFNNTSFSDDRLRTYERKDITYILLTNYFLELFSKPVDQRSKFQDNDQLRNVTYFKRGETEGKVTSSYHNGAMFQHFNLVLPNESKVSREKNSTIIIQNDRFKITVETIVSGVNTYIPIEFKELYLNLKPDHNPAFITTYRINVEFSKFSFLKSSSWEYYKWLDSYLEDFERKVSEKYYFDNQIQWDKTYPILKVLSFKLKS
;
A
#
# COMPACT_ATOMS: atom_id res chain seq x y z
N MET A 1 8.83 -4.23 -21.33
CA MET A 1 8.46 -5.36 -20.44
C MET A 1 7.14 -4.95 -19.81
N ALA A 2 6.05 -5.67 -20.08
CA ALA A 2 4.69 -5.19 -19.79
C ALA A 2 4.51 -4.82 -18.31
N GLU A 3 4.07 -3.59 -18.06
CA GLU A 3 3.62 -3.14 -16.75
C GLU A 3 2.51 -4.08 -16.28
N SER A 4 2.81 -4.87 -15.25
CA SER A 4 1.81 -5.65 -14.54
C SER A 4 0.95 -4.67 -13.73
N HIS A 5 0.01 -4.00 -14.40
CA HIS A 5 -1.04 -3.27 -13.69
C HIS A 5 -1.66 -4.22 -12.68
N SER A 6 -1.55 -3.84 -11.42
CA SER A 6 -1.83 -4.70 -10.28
C SER A 6 -3.33 -4.70 -9.98
N TYR A 7 -4.10 -5.24 -10.92
CA TYR A 7 -5.55 -5.35 -10.78
C TYR A 7 -5.93 -6.57 -9.93
N PHE A 8 -5.63 -6.54 -8.64
CA PHE A 8 -5.91 -7.68 -7.74
C PHE A 8 -7.40 -7.94 -7.62
N LEU A 9 -8.18 -6.88 -7.43
CA LEU A 9 -9.63 -6.96 -7.36
C LEU A 9 -10.22 -7.39 -8.71
N ASN A 10 -9.80 -6.78 -9.82
CA ASN A 10 -10.37 -7.15 -11.13
C ASN A 10 -10.00 -8.59 -11.51
N ASN A 11 -8.77 -9.04 -11.24
CA ASN A 11 -8.39 -10.44 -11.44
C ASN A 11 -9.29 -11.39 -10.63
N LEU A 12 -9.63 -11.03 -9.39
CA LEU A 12 -10.55 -11.80 -8.56
C LEU A 12 -11.99 -11.80 -9.14
N LEU A 13 -12.47 -10.65 -9.62
CA LEU A 13 -13.80 -10.52 -10.23
C LEU A 13 -13.91 -11.26 -11.57
N ASP A 14 -12.86 -11.23 -12.39
CA ASP A 14 -12.78 -11.98 -13.65
C ASP A 14 -12.74 -13.49 -13.40
N ASN A 15 -11.97 -13.92 -12.40
CA ASN A 15 -11.99 -15.30 -11.96
C ASN A 15 -13.39 -15.70 -11.49
N ARG A 16 -14.07 -14.86 -10.69
CA ARG A 16 -15.46 -15.12 -10.28
C ARG A 16 -16.39 -15.31 -11.49
N LYS A 17 -16.29 -14.47 -12.52
CA LYS A 17 -17.11 -14.58 -13.74
C LYS A 17 -16.87 -15.91 -14.45
N LYS A 18 -15.61 -16.27 -14.69
CA LYS A 18 -15.22 -17.54 -15.33
C LYS A 18 -15.75 -18.75 -14.56
N VAL A 19 -15.77 -18.67 -13.23
CA VAL A 19 -16.24 -19.75 -12.36
C VAL A 19 -17.75 -19.91 -12.44
N ILE A 20 -18.50 -18.82 -12.43
CA ILE A 20 -19.95 -18.85 -12.63
C ILE A 20 -20.28 -19.44 -14.01
N GLU A 21 -19.54 -19.04 -15.04
CA GLU A 21 -19.68 -19.58 -16.40
C GLU A 21 -19.40 -21.09 -16.46
N LEU A 22 -18.32 -21.55 -15.82
CA LEU A 22 -18.00 -22.98 -15.71
C LEU A 22 -19.07 -23.78 -14.97
N ILE A 23 -19.68 -23.21 -13.91
CA ILE A 23 -20.77 -23.86 -13.18
C ILE A 23 -21.99 -24.01 -14.09
N ILE A 24 -22.36 -22.96 -14.83
CA ILE A 24 -23.49 -22.98 -15.77
C ILE A 24 -23.25 -24.02 -16.87
N ILE A 25 -22.07 -23.99 -17.51
CA ILE A 25 -21.70 -24.96 -18.55
C ILE A 25 -21.75 -26.40 -17.99
N SER A 26 -21.20 -26.62 -16.79
CA SER A 26 -21.19 -27.94 -16.15
C SER A 26 -22.59 -28.43 -15.80
N LEU A 27 -23.51 -27.55 -15.38
CA LEU A 27 -24.91 -27.91 -15.11
C LEU A 27 -25.62 -28.34 -16.40
N VAL A 28 -25.45 -27.58 -17.49
CA VAL A 28 -26.05 -27.91 -18.79
C VAL A 28 -25.47 -29.22 -19.34
N LEU A 29 -24.15 -29.41 -19.27
CA LEU A 29 -23.49 -30.65 -19.67
C LEU A 29 -23.94 -31.83 -18.80
N GLY A 30 -24.03 -31.64 -17.48
CA GLY A 30 -24.49 -32.67 -16.56
C GLY A 30 -25.89 -33.16 -16.91
N ILE A 31 -26.84 -32.24 -17.11
CA ILE A 31 -28.21 -32.56 -17.52
C ILE A 31 -28.23 -33.27 -18.88
N GLY A 32 -27.47 -32.77 -19.86
CA GLY A 32 -27.40 -33.38 -21.19
C GLY A 32 -26.82 -34.80 -21.17
N VAL A 33 -25.73 -35.02 -20.45
CA VAL A 33 -25.12 -36.33 -20.26
C VAL A 33 -26.05 -37.28 -19.51
N SER A 34 -26.81 -36.80 -18.51
CA SER A 34 -27.80 -37.62 -17.81
C SER A 34 -28.91 -38.11 -18.74
N PHE A 35 -29.43 -37.28 -19.64
CA PHE A 35 -30.45 -37.72 -20.61
C PHE A 35 -29.90 -38.77 -21.59
N ILE A 36 -28.70 -38.54 -22.14
CA ILE A 36 -28.04 -39.48 -23.05
C ILE A 36 -27.76 -40.81 -22.32
N SER A 37 -27.20 -40.72 -21.11
CA SER A 37 -26.88 -41.88 -20.29
C SER A 37 -28.12 -42.70 -19.95
N SER A 38 -29.23 -42.04 -19.62
CA SER A 38 -30.51 -42.71 -19.34
C SER A 38 -31.00 -43.51 -20.55
N SER A 39 -30.95 -42.94 -21.76
CA SER A 39 -31.36 -43.64 -22.98
C SER A 39 -30.43 -44.81 -23.32
N LEU A 40 -29.11 -44.65 -23.14
CA LEU A 40 -28.14 -45.72 -23.37
C LEU A 40 -28.25 -46.84 -22.33
N PHE A 41 -28.71 -46.51 -21.12
CA PHE A 41 -28.85 -47.48 -20.05
C PHE A 41 -29.90 -48.57 -20.40
N ASP A 42 -30.87 -48.28 -21.26
CA ASP A 42 -31.86 -49.30 -21.65
C ASP A 42 -31.25 -50.43 -22.51
N TYR A 43 -30.08 -50.21 -23.13
CA TYR A 43 -29.45 -51.15 -24.05
C TYR A 43 -28.40 -52.08 -23.43
N ILE A 44 -28.00 -51.85 -22.18
CA ILE A 44 -26.88 -52.57 -21.54
C ILE A 44 -27.40 -53.52 -20.45
N LYS A 45 -27.20 -54.83 -20.60
CA LYS A 45 -27.59 -55.88 -19.63
C LYS A 45 -26.38 -56.29 -18.77
N ILE A 46 -26.27 -55.74 -17.56
CA ILE A 46 -25.22 -56.06 -16.57
C ILE A 46 -25.91 -56.40 -15.24
N GLU A 47 -25.42 -57.40 -14.49
CA GLU A 47 -25.89 -57.70 -13.13
C GLU A 47 -25.45 -56.62 -12.13
N ASN A 48 -26.33 -56.23 -11.19
CA ASN A 48 -26.08 -55.16 -10.20
C ASN A 48 -25.70 -53.78 -10.81
N LYS A 49 -26.15 -53.53 -12.05
CA LYS A 49 -25.85 -52.31 -12.82
C LYS A 49 -26.17 -51.00 -12.10
N ASN A 50 -27.26 -50.92 -11.34
CA ASN A 50 -27.62 -49.65 -10.71
C ASN A 50 -26.64 -49.24 -9.60
N ASN A 51 -26.15 -50.20 -8.81
CA ASN A 51 -25.36 -49.88 -7.62
C ASN A 51 -23.90 -49.55 -7.96
N THR A 52 -23.30 -50.25 -8.93
CA THR A 52 -21.92 -50.02 -9.37
C THR A 52 -21.75 -48.69 -10.10
N TYR A 53 -22.69 -48.34 -10.99
CA TYR A 53 -22.66 -47.07 -11.72
C TYR A 53 -22.99 -45.88 -10.83
N LEU A 54 -23.89 -46.04 -9.83
CA LEU A 54 -24.16 -45.00 -8.85
C LEU A 54 -22.92 -44.70 -7.99
N LEU A 55 -22.20 -45.74 -7.56
CA LEU A 55 -20.98 -45.58 -6.76
C LEU A 55 -19.85 -44.93 -7.57
N LEU A 56 -19.58 -45.43 -8.78
CA LEU A 56 -18.57 -44.84 -9.68
C LEU A 56 -18.91 -43.39 -10.06
N GLY A 57 -20.17 -43.12 -10.41
CA GLY A 57 -20.64 -41.77 -10.73
C GLY A 57 -20.53 -40.82 -9.54
N SER A 58 -20.86 -41.28 -8.32
CA SER A 58 -20.72 -40.49 -7.10
C SER A 58 -19.26 -40.17 -6.81
N ILE A 59 -18.35 -41.15 -6.92
CA ILE A 59 -16.91 -40.93 -6.72
C ILE A 59 -16.36 -39.92 -7.73
N MET A 60 -16.70 -40.07 -9.02
CA MET A 60 -16.25 -39.13 -10.05
C MET A 60 -16.80 -37.72 -9.80
N THR A 61 -18.07 -37.59 -9.42
CA THR A 61 -18.71 -36.29 -9.16
C THR A 61 -18.12 -35.61 -7.93
N ILE A 62 -17.99 -36.33 -6.82
CA ILE A 62 -17.41 -35.80 -5.58
C ILE A 62 -15.93 -35.47 -5.80
N GLY A 63 -15.17 -36.33 -6.46
CA GLY A 63 -13.76 -36.07 -6.81
C GLY A 63 -13.60 -34.80 -7.65
N SER A 64 -14.48 -34.60 -8.65
CA SER A 64 -14.51 -33.40 -9.48
C SER A 64 -14.87 -32.15 -8.68
N MET A 65 -15.86 -32.24 -7.78
CA MET A 65 -16.23 -31.13 -6.88
C MET A 65 -15.09 -30.74 -5.95
N ILE A 66 -14.39 -31.73 -5.37
CA ILE A 66 -13.24 -31.49 -4.48
C ILE A 66 -12.08 -30.84 -5.25
N TYR A 67 -11.79 -31.31 -6.46
CA TYR A 67 -10.76 -30.72 -7.33
C TYR A 67 -11.09 -29.29 -7.73
N LEU A 68 -12.33 -29.02 -8.15
CA LEU A 68 -12.77 -27.66 -8.49
C LEU A 68 -12.73 -26.76 -7.26
N ALA A 69 -13.21 -27.23 -6.11
CA ALA A 69 -13.09 -26.49 -4.87
C ALA A 69 -11.61 -26.16 -4.58
N SER A 70 -10.71 -27.14 -4.52
CA SER A 70 -9.30 -26.87 -4.18
C SER A 70 -8.64 -25.86 -5.14
N ASN A 71 -8.95 -25.91 -6.44
CA ASN A 71 -8.46 -24.94 -7.42
C ASN A 71 -9.04 -23.53 -7.22
N LEU A 72 -10.35 -23.41 -6.95
CA LEU A 72 -11.03 -22.15 -6.67
C LEU A 72 -10.58 -21.50 -5.36
N PHE A 73 -10.37 -22.32 -4.33
CA PHE A 73 -10.01 -21.87 -3.00
C PHE A 73 -8.50 -21.62 -2.86
N GLY A 74 -7.67 -22.00 -3.84
CA GLY A 74 -6.20 -21.98 -3.78
C GLY A 74 -5.49 -20.66 -4.12
N ARG A 75 -6.02 -19.84 -5.04
CA ARG A 75 -5.37 -18.57 -5.47
C ARG A 75 -6.01 -17.34 -4.83
N ARG A 76 -5.63 -17.04 -3.58
CA ARG A 76 -6.25 -15.96 -2.78
C ARG A 76 -5.30 -14.99 -2.11
N LYS A 77 -4.02 -15.34 -2.14
CA LYS A 77 -2.95 -14.54 -1.55
C LYS A 77 -2.24 -13.85 -2.69
N PHE A 78 -2.15 -12.55 -2.56
CA PHE A 78 -1.36 -11.71 -3.44
C PHE A 78 -0.28 -11.07 -2.61
N GLU A 79 0.95 -11.23 -3.04
CA GLU A 79 2.10 -10.61 -2.39
C GLU A 79 2.76 -9.67 -3.39
N LYS A 80 3.02 -8.44 -2.94
CA LYS A 80 3.71 -7.43 -3.72
C LYS A 80 4.75 -6.76 -2.85
N LYS A 81 5.95 -6.61 -3.40
CA LYS A 81 7.05 -5.91 -2.78
C LYS A 81 7.25 -4.60 -3.53
N ILE A 82 7.14 -3.47 -2.83
CA ILE A 82 7.41 -2.14 -3.38
C ILE A 82 8.66 -1.62 -2.69
N GLU A 83 9.71 -1.37 -3.47
CA GLU A 83 10.99 -0.87 -2.97
C GLU A 83 11.14 0.59 -3.37
N GLY A 84 11.31 1.46 -2.38
CA GLY A 84 11.75 2.83 -2.57
C GLY A 84 13.14 3.03 -1.96
N PHE A 85 13.74 4.18 -2.26
CA PHE A 85 15.07 4.50 -1.76
C PHE A 85 15.13 5.92 -1.19
N PHE A 86 16.20 6.19 -0.44
CA PHE A 86 16.57 7.52 -0.03
C PHE A 86 18.10 7.60 0.07
N ILE A 87 18.64 8.80 -0.09
CA ILE A 87 20.08 9.04 -0.02
C ILE A 87 20.37 9.88 1.22
N VAL A 88 21.37 9.46 1.99
CA VAL A 88 21.81 10.19 3.18
C VAL A 88 23.10 10.90 2.86
N ASP A 89 23.13 12.20 3.13
CA ASP A 89 24.35 12.98 3.20
C ASP A 89 24.99 12.81 4.57
N ARG A 90 26.09 12.06 4.62
CA ARG A 90 26.82 11.81 5.88
C ARG A 90 27.57 13.04 6.39
N GLU A 91 27.92 14.00 5.53
CA GLU A 91 28.61 15.22 5.94
C GLU A 91 27.64 16.19 6.61
N ASN A 92 26.50 16.44 5.95
CA ASN A 92 25.47 17.34 6.46
C ASN A 92 24.47 16.66 7.42
N LYS A 93 24.61 15.35 7.64
CA LYS A 93 23.76 14.53 8.51
C LYS A 93 22.27 14.69 8.17
N ASN A 94 21.92 14.65 6.89
CA ASN A 94 20.54 14.80 6.46
C ASN A 94 20.19 13.90 5.27
N ILE A 95 18.89 13.77 4.97
CA ILE A 95 18.42 13.12 3.74
C ILE A 95 18.56 14.11 2.58
N ILE A 96 19.00 13.62 1.43
CA ILE A 96 19.14 14.42 0.22
C ILE A 96 17.80 14.50 -0.50
N LYS A 97 17.44 15.70 -0.92
CA LYS A 97 16.30 15.94 -1.79
C LYS A 97 16.58 15.37 -3.18
N ILE A 98 15.63 14.62 -3.74
CA ILE A 98 15.76 13.99 -5.05
C ILE A 98 14.69 14.54 -5.97
N ASP A 99 15.11 15.22 -7.04
CA ASP A 99 14.19 15.92 -7.92
C ASP A 99 13.18 14.96 -8.55
N ASN A 100 11.90 15.35 -8.50
CA ASN A 100 10.75 14.57 -8.95
C ASN A 100 10.50 13.25 -8.20
N TYR A 101 11.25 12.89 -7.16
CA TYR A 101 10.99 11.67 -6.41
C TYR A 101 10.17 11.92 -5.14
N HIS A 102 8.88 11.58 -5.19
CA HIS A 102 7.92 11.87 -4.11
C HIS A 102 8.34 11.26 -2.77
N TYR A 103 8.66 9.96 -2.76
CA TYR A 103 8.93 9.26 -1.51
C TYR A 103 10.08 9.87 -0.70
N SER A 104 11.27 10.02 -1.28
CA SER A 104 12.45 10.57 -0.58
C SER A 104 12.22 12.02 -0.11
N ASN A 105 11.48 12.82 -0.88
CA ASN A 105 11.22 14.21 -0.53
C ASN A 105 10.22 14.34 0.61
N ASN A 106 9.15 13.55 0.61
CA ASN A 106 8.16 13.57 1.68
C ASN A 106 8.72 13.04 3.00
N ILE A 107 9.56 12.00 2.99
CA ILE A 107 10.18 11.53 4.24
C ILE A 107 11.14 12.57 4.81
N LEU A 108 11.87 13.32 3.95
CA LEU A 108 12.72 14.44 4.37
C LEU A 108 11.88 15.55 5.00
N GLU A 109 10.79 15.95 4.34
CA GLU A 109 9.88 16.98 4.85
C GLU A 109 9.27 16.60 6.20
N TYR A 110 8.86 15.34 6.37
CA TYR A 110 8.36 14.83 7.64
C TYR A 110 9.46 14.78 8.70
N LEU A 111 10.68 14.37 8.35
CA LEU A 111 11.81 14.37 9.27
C LEU A 111 12.11 15.78 9.76
N ASP A 112 12.26 16.74 8.85
CA ASP A 112 12.57 18.13 9.17
C ASP A 112 11.46 18.75 10.04
N SER A 113 10.19 18.47 9.71
CA SER A 113 9.05 18.95 10.48
C SER A 113 9.02 18.40 11.91
N ALA A 114 9.36 17.11 12.07
CA ALA A 114 9.42 16.48 13.38
C ALA A 114 10.59 17.00 14.21
N ARG A 115 11.77 17.18 13.60
CA ARG A 115 12.97 17.73 14.26
C ARG A 115 12.76 19.17 14.72
N ALA A 116 12.03 19.97 13.95
CA ALA A 116 11.69 21.35 14.32
C ALA A 116 10.80 21.44 15.57
N GLU A 117 10.08 20.37 15.91
CA GLU A 117 9.08 20.35 16.97
C GLU A 117 9.45 19.52 18.20
N ASP A 118 10.05 18.34 18.01
CA ASP A 118 10.44 17.45 19.11
C ASP A 118 11.97 17.33 19.17
N ALA A 119 12.56 18.00 20.18
CA ALA A 119 13.99 17.99 20.43
C ALA A 119 14.55 16.58 20.64
N ARG A 120 13.75 15.60 21.09
CA ARG A 120 14.23 14.22 21.28
C ARG A 120 14.50 13.53 19.94
N ILE A 121 13.69 13.82 18.91
CA ILE A 121 13.90 13.28 17.56
C ILE A 121 15.16 13.90 16.97
N ASP A 122 15.33 15.21 17.11
CA ASP A 122 16.52 15.92 16.65
C ASP A 122 17.80 15.42 17.36
N ASP A 123 17.78 15.32 18.69
CA ASP A 123 18.89 14.79 19.47
C ASP A 123 19.26 13.36 19.07
N ASN A 124 18.27 12.47 18.92
CA ASN A 124 18.50 11.09 18.52
C ASN A 124 19.06 10.99 17.09
N TRP A 125 18.58 11.84 16.18
CA TRP A 125 19.08 11.92 14.82
C TRP A 125 20.54 12.41 14.80
N LEU A 126 20.83 13.52 15.48
CA LEU A 126 22.17 14.13 15.50
C LEU A 126 23.23 13.29 16.22
N LYS A 127 22.82 12.49 17.21
CA LYS A 127 23.67 11.50 17.91
C LYS A 127 24.02 10.30 17.04
N THR A 128 23.36 10.09 15.92
CA THR A 128 23.73 9.04 14.97
C THR A 128 25.15 9.29 14.47
N ASP A 129 25.98 8.25 14.53
CA ASP A 129 27.31 8.23 13.93
C ASP A 129 27.17 7.85 12.45
N PHE A 130 26.95 8.87 11.61
CA PHE A 130 26.83 8.71 10.16
C PHE A 130 28.16 8.19 9.59
N GLY A 131 28.13 7.05 8.91
CA GLY A 131 29.33 6.31 8.52
C GLY A 131 29.48 4.97 9.25
N ASN A 132 28.93 4.87 10.46
CA ASN A 132 28.95 3.66 11.25
C ASN A 132 27.68 2.84 11.02
N ILE A 133 27.81 1.72 10.31
CA ILE A 133 26.68 0.83 9.96
C ILE A 133 25.90 0.38 11.20
N HIS A 134 26.58 0.18 12.35
CA HIS A 134 25.91 -0.25 13.56
C HIS A 134 25.06 0.87 14.17
N SER A 135 25.60 2.09 14.22
CA SER A 135 24.85 3.27 14.68
C SER A 135 23.67 3.56 13.77
N GLU A 136 23.90 3.62 12.45
CA GLU A 136 22.84 3.84 11.46
C GLU A 136 21.69 2.82 11.61
N ARG A 137 22.02 1.53 11.87
CA ARG A 137 21.01 0.49 12.11
C ARG A 137 20.21 0.66 13.40
N GLN A 138 20.80 1.22 14.44
CA GLN A 138 20.16 1.37 15.76
C GLN A 138 19.33 2.64 15.88
N THR A 139 19.73 3.73 15.21
CA THR A 139 19.10 5.04 15.36
C THR A 139 18.41 5.49 14.07
N LEU A 140 19.12 5.53 12.95
CA LEU A 140 18.61 6.05 11.68
C LEU A 140 17.51 5.16 11.10
N LEU A 141 17.76 3.87 10.92
CA LEU A 141 16.78 3.00 10.25
C LEU A 141 15.43 2.93 10.99
N PRO A 142 15.35 2.81 12.32
CA PRO A 142 14.07 2.82 13.04
C PRO A 142 13.32 4.15 12.92
N ILE A 143 14.04 5.28 12.85
CA ILE A 143 13.44 6.59 12.59
C ILE A 143 12.80 6.59 11.21
N ILE A 144 13.57 6.23 10.17
CA ILE A 144 13.05 6.22 8.80
C ILE A 144 11.92 5.20 8.64
N GLU A 145 11.99 4.05 9.30
CA GLU A 145 10.91 3.04 9.25
C GLU A 145 9.60 3.59 9.82
N SER A 146 9.68 4.33 10.93
CA SER A 146 8.51 5.00 11.51
C SER A 146 7.95 6.10 10.60
N ILE A 147 8.81 6.90 9.96
CA ILE A 147 8.39 7.91 8.96
C ILE A 147 7.72 7.23 7.76
N SER A 148 8.30 6.13 7.30
CA SER A 148 7.83 5.38 6.14
C SER A 148 6.46 4.76 6.38
N GLU A 149 6.24 4.20 7.57
CA GLU A 149 4.93 3.72 7.98
C GLU A 149 3.91 4.88 8.06
N TYR A 150 4.31 6.04 8.62
CA TYR A 150 3.46 7.23 8.62
C TYR A 150 3.15 7.69 7.18
N TYR A 151 4.14 7.70 6.28
CA TYR A 151 3.97 8.05 4.88
C TYR A 151 2.94 7.15 4.21
N PHE A 152 2.98 5.83 4.45
CA PHE A 152 1.96 4.90 3.97
C PHE A 152 0.57 5.25 4.51
N LEU A 153 0.41 5.39 5.83
CA LEU A 153 -0.88 5.69 6.46
C LEU A 153 -1.46 7.03 5.98
N ASN A 154 -0.60 8.03 5.82
CA ASN A 154 -1.00 9.36 5.38
C ASN A 154 -1.46 9.35 3.91
N ASN A 155 -0.70 8.69 3.02
CA ASN A 155 -1.11 8.55 1.62
C ASN A 155 -2.40 7.75 1.51
N LEU A 156 -2.57 6.69 2.30
CA LEU A 156 -3.82 5.93 2.35
C LEU A 156 -5.00 6.80 2.82
N SER A 157 -4.82 7.58 3.87
CA SER A 157 -5.83 8.52 4.39
C SER A 157 -6.28 9.52 3.32
N MET A 158 -5.34 10.16 2.64
CA MET A 158 -5.62 11.11 1.55
C MET A 158 -6.33 10.41 0.38
N HIS A 159 -5.86 9.23 -0.03
CA HIS A 159 -6.46 8.46 -1.11
C HIS A 159 -7.89 8.04 -0.80
N LEU A 160 -8.13 7.47 0.38
CA LEU A 160 -9.46 7.03 0.81
C LEU A 160 -10.44 8.21 0.92
N SER A 161 -9.97 9.33 1.47
CA SER A 161 -10.77 10.56 1.52
C SER A 161 -11.15 11.01 0.11
N ALA A 162 -10.20 11.07 -0.83
CA ALA A 162 -10.49 11.43 -2.22
C ALA A 162 -11.41 10.41 -2.91
N PHE A 163 -11.21 9.12 -2.66
CA PHE A 163 -11.98 8.04 -3.26
C PHE A 163 -13.45 8.05 -2.82
N PHE A 164 -13.71 8.25 -1.52
CA PHE A 164 -15.06 8.19 -0.96
C PHE A 164 -15.81 9.53 -0.96
N ASN A 165 -15.14 10.67 -1.18
CA ASN A 165 -15.78 11.98 -1.27
C ASN A 165 -16.61 12.21 -2.56
N ASN A 166 -16.91 11.15 -3.32
CA ASN A 166 -17.79 11.19 -4.48
C ASN A 166 -19.23 10.80 -4.07
N THR A 167 -20.24 11.49 -4.62
CA THR A 167 -21.67 11.31 -4.32
C THR A 167 -22.23 9.92 -4.65
N SER A 168 -21.44 9.05 -5.26
CA SER A 168 -21.80 7.65 -5.57
C SER A 168 -21.78 6.72 -4.36
N PHE A 169 -21.18 7.13 -3.24
CA PHE A 169 -21.08 6.30 -2.04
C PHE A 169 -22.02 6.80 -0.95
N SER A 170 -22.81 5.87 -0.41
CA SER A 170 -23.65 6.14 0.76
C SER A 170 -22.82 6.06 2.04
N ASP A 171 -22.91 7.11 2.87
CA ASP A 171 -22.18 7.28 4.13
C ASP A 171 -22.56 6.23 5.19
N ASP A 172 -23.78 5.68 5.12
CA ASP A 172 -24.27 4.63 6.02
C ASP A 172 -23.44 3.34 5.97
N ARG A 173 -22.65 3.14 4.91
CA ARG A 173 -21.75 2.00 4.71
C ARG A 173 -20.29 2.32 4.99
N LEU A 174 -19.98 3.55 5.39
CA LEU A 174 -18.62 4.04 5.63
C LEU A 174 -18.42 4.40 7.10
N ARG A 175 -17.26 4.03 7.61
CA ARG A 175 -16.78 4.40 8.94
C ARG A 175 -15.52 5.23 8.78
N THR A 176 -15.50 6.36 9.47
CA THR A 176 -14.30 7.19 9.61
C THR A 176 -13.58 6.81 10.90
N TYR A 177 -12.35 6.35 10.80
CA TYR A 177 -11.44 6.14 11.93
C TYR A 177 -10.70 7.43 12.20
N GLU A 178 -10.86 7.97 13.40
CA GLU A 178 -10.11 9.14 13.86
C GLU A 178 -8.99 8.70 14.81
N ARG A 179 -8.22 9.67 15.29
CA ARG A 179 -7.17 9.48 16.30
C ARG A 179 -7.62 8.58 17.47
N LYS A 180 -8.82 8.80 18.01
CA LYS A 180 -9.39 8.03 19.13
C LYS A 180 -9.64 6.55 18.82
N ASP A 181 -9.84 6.19 17.55
CA ASP A 181 -10.16 4.83 17.12
C ASP A 181 -8.90 3.98 16.88
N ILE A 182 -7.72 4.60 16.79
CA ILE A 182 -6.45 3.94 16.46
C ILE A 182 -5.37 4.16 17.53
N THR A 183 -5.77 4.28 18.80
CA THR A 183 -4.89 4.58 19.94
C THR A 183 -3.64 3.70 20.00
N TYR A 184 -3.76 2.41 19.71
CA TYR A 184 -2.62 1.49 19.70
C TYR A 184 -1.57 1.82 18.61
N ILE A 185 -2.03 2.27 17.43
CA ILE A 185 -1.15 2.68 16.32
C ILE A 185 -0.40 3.96 16.73
N LEU A 186 -1.11 4.92 17.31
CA LEU A 186 -0.52 6.18 17.79
C LEU A 186 0.55 5.98 18.85
N LEU A 187 0.33 5.08 19.81
CA LEU A 187 1.30 4.80 20.87
C LEU A 187 2.63 4.25 20.34
N THR A 188 2.64 3.74 19.11
CA THR A 188 3.77 2.98 18.58
C THR A 188 4.34 3.54 17.28
N ASN A 189 3.69 4.54 16.67
CA ASN A 189 4.21 5.37 15.59
C ASN A 189 4.22 6.84 16.04
N TYR A 190 5.41 7.33 16.40
CA TYR A 190 5.55 8.66 16.99
C TYR A 190 5.34 9.81 16.00
N PHE A 191 5.56 9.61 14.69
CA PHE A 191 5.24 10.65 13.69
C PHE A 191 3.74 10.83 13.54
N LEU A 192 3.00 9.72 13.51
CA LEU A 192 1.55 9.77 13.49
C LEU A 192 1.02 10.45 14.77
N GLU A 193 1.60 10.13 15.93
CA GLU A 193 1.25 10.76 17.20
C GLU A 193 1.50 12.27 17.18
N LEU A 194 2.70 12.68 16.76
CA LEU A 194 3.13 14.07 16.72
C LEU A 194 2.27 14.91 15.76
N PHE A 195 2.13 14.46 14.51
CA PHE A 195 1.49 15.25 13.46
C PHE A 195 -0.03 15.27 13.58
N SER A 196 -0.64 14.22 14.12
CA SER A 196 -2.09 14.18 14.37
C SER A 196 -2.51 14.78 15.71
N LYS A 197 -1.55 15.14 16.57
CA LYS A 197 -1.84 15.76 17.86
C LYS A 197 -2.60 17.06 17.66
N PRO A 198 -3.68 17.30 18.44
CA PRO A 198 -4.43 18.55 18.39
C PRO A 198 -3.51 19.78 18.54
N VAL A 199 -3.73 20.77 17.68
CA VAL A 199 -2.92 22.00 17.57
C VAL A 199 -2.85 22.81 18.87
N ASP A 200 -3.92 22.80 19.67
CA ASP A 200 -4.01 23.42 20.99
C ASP A 200 -3.02 22.81 22.01
N GLN A 201 -2.62 21.55 21.80
CA GLN A 201 -1.69 20.81 22.65
C GLN A 201 -0.24 20.87 22.17
N ARG A 202 0.08 21.71 21.18
CA ARG A 202 1.39 21.78 20.53
C ARG A 202 1.98 23.17 20.67
N SER A 203 3.10 23.28 21.38
CA SER A 203 3.76 24.54 21.71
C SER A 203 4.03 25.41 20.48
N LYS A 204 4.43 24.81 19.36
CA LYS A 204 4.73 25.51 18.10
C LYS A 204 3.53 26.21 17.46
N PHE A 205 2.31 25.85 17.83
CA PHE A 205 1.05 26.41 17.29
C PHE A 205 0.33 27.33 18.29
N GLN A 206 0.84 27.47 19.51
CA GLN A 206 0.19 28.28 20.54
C GLN A 206 0.23 29.78 20.23
N ASP A 207 1.22 30.27 19.48
CA ASP A 207 1.37 31.71 19.22
C ASP A 207 0.44 32.25 18.13
N ASN A 208 -0.36 31.39 17.50
CA ASN A 208 -1.28 31.78 16.43
C ASN A 208 -2.72 31.37 16.75
N ASP A 209 -3.52 32.31 17.26
CA ASP A 209 -4.92 32.11 17.62
C ASP A 209 -5.79 31.62 16.44
N GLN A 210 -5.42 31.94 15.19
CA GLN A 210 -6.14 31.46 14.01
C GLN A 210 -5.89 29.97 13.72
N LEU A 211 -4.81 29.40 14.24
CA LEU A 211 -4.43 27.99 14.10
C LEU A 211 -4.80 27.15 15.33
N ARG A 212 -5.23 27.75 16.44
CA ARG A 212 -5.58 27.03 17.68
C ARG A 212 -6.83 26.16 17.57
N ASN A 213 -7.69 26.45 16.60
CA ASN A 213 -8.89 25.65 16.33
C ASN A 213 -8.83 25.11 14.91
N VAL A 214 -9.37 23.90 14.70
CA VAL A 214 -9.61 23.40 13.34
C VAL A 214 -10.57 24.35 12.65
N THR A 215 -10.08 25.10 11.67
CA THR A 215 -10.93 26.05 10.95
C THR A 215 -11.90 25.28 10.08
N TYR A 216 -13.19 25.47 10.35
CA TYR A 216 -14.25 25.03 9.45
C TYR A 216 -14.61 26.22 8.55
N PHE A 217 -14.69 25.97 7.24
CA PHE A 217 -15.12 26.98 6.28
C PHE A 217 -16.31 26.47 5.50
N LYS A 218 -17.27 27.34 5.23
CA LYS A 218 -18.44 27.00 4.44
C LYS A 218 -18.33 27.66 3.07
N ARG A 219 -18.33 26.86 2.01
CA ARG A 219 -18.35 27.34 0.62
C ARG A 219 -19.65 26.86 -0.04
N GLY A 220 -20.68 27.71 -0.01
CA GLY A 220 -22.03 27.32 -0.44
C GLY A 220 -22.68 26.35 0.55
N GLU A 221 -23.16 25.21 0.07
CA GLU A 221 -23.68 24.11 0.92
C GLU A 221 -22.58 23.20 1.47
N THR A 222 -21.33 23.37 1.00
CA THR A 222 -20.22 22.49 1.36
C THR A 222 -19.48 23.02 2.59
N GLU A 223 -19.45 22.24 3.67
CA GLU A 223 -18.59 22.49 4.82
C GLU A 223 -17.22 21.82 4.60
N GLY A 224 -16.16 22.60 4.71
CA GLY A 224 -14.77 22.18 4.61
C GLY A 224 -14.08 22.28 5.97
N LYS A 225 -13.11 21.40 6.19
CA LYS A 225 -12.30 21.31 7.41
C LYS A 225 -10.84 21.48 7.04
N VAL A 226 -10.07 22.27 7.79
CA VAL A 226 -8.61 22.30 7.64
C VAL A 226 -8.04 20.92 7.96
N THR A 227 -7.46 20.27 6.95
CA THR A 227 -6.88 18.92 7.04
C THR A 227 -5.37 18.93 7.24
N SER A 228 -4.68 20.03 6.92
CA SER A 228 -3.25 20.22 7.19
C SER A 228 -2.90 21.68 7.43
N SER A 229 -1.88 21.94 8.23
CA SER A 229 -1.30 23.27 8.43
C SER A 229 0.20 23.17 8.74
N TYR A 230 0.94 24.20 8.33
CA TYR A 230 2.37 24.33 8.60
C TYR A 230 2.63 25.63 9.34
N HIS A 231 3.38 25.58 10.43
CA HIS A 231 3.73 26.77 11.19
C HIS A 231 5.06 26.58 11.91
N ASN A 232 5.99 27.54 11.76
CA ASN A 232 7.31 27.52 12.41
C ASN A 232 8.09 26.22 12.19
N GLY A 233 7.98 25.64 10.98
CA GLY A 233 8.59 24.36 10.62
C GLY A 233 7.83 23.13 11.14
N ALA A 234 6.86 23.28 12.04
CA ALA A 234 6.01 22.20 12.51
C ALA A 234 4.87 21.91 11.52
N MET A 235 4.51 20.63 11.41
CA MET A 235 3.45 20.15 10.51
C MET A 235 2.29 19.56 11.32
N PHE A 236 1.09 20.07 11.10
CA PHE A 236 -0.14 19.43 11.57
C PHE A 236 -0.86 18.76 10.41
N GLN A 237 -1.33 17.54 10.64
CA GLN A 237 -2.18 16.82 9.72
C GLN A 237 -3.30 16.11 10.46
N HIS A 238 -4.53 16.47 10.13
CA HIS A 238 -5.69 15.79 10.67
C HIS A 238 -5.74 14.36 10.13
N PHE A 239 -5.63 13.38 11.03
CA PHE A 239 -5.70 11.98 10.65
C PHE A 239 -7.13 11.46 10.63
N ASN A 240 -7.54 10.94 9.48
CA ASN A 240 -8.77 10.19 9.28
C ASN A 240 -8.57 9.03 8.29
N LEU A 241 -9.16 7.86 8.54
CA LEU A 241 -9.25 6.79 7.54
C LEU A 241 -10.71 6.48 7.28
N VAL A 242 -11.18 6.74 6.06
CA VAL A 242 -12.56 6.39 5.64
C VAL A 242 -12.53 5.00 5.03
N LEU A 243 -13.20 4.04 5.65
CA LEU A 243 -13.24 2.64 5.21
C LEU A 243 -14.67 2.09 5.27
N PRO A 244 -14.98 0.99 4.54
CA PRO A 244 -16.23 0.27 4.73
C PRO A 244 -16.45 -0.14 6.20
N ASN A 245 -17.67 -0.03 6.70
CA ASN A 245 -18.02 -0.18 8.13
C ASN A 245 -17.48 -1.42 8.83
N GLU A 246 -17.42 -2.54 8.11
CA GLU A 246 -16.97 -3.83 8.62
C GLU A 246 -15.44 -3.98 8.64
N SER A 247 -14.71 -2.92 8.27
CA SER A 247 -13.26 -2.89 8.36
C SER A 247 -12.78 -2.81 9.80
N LYS A 248 -11.54 -3.19 10.01
CA LYS A 248 -10.78 -3.04 11.26
C LYS A 248 -9.36 -2.69 10.88
N VAL A 249 -8.81 -1.69 11.55
CA VAL A 249 -7.42 -1.25 11.39
C VAL A 249 -6.68 -1.59 12.67
N SER A 250 -5.55 -2.27 12.54
CA SER A 250 -4.68 -2.60 13.66
C SER A 250 -3.21 -2.52 13.24
N ARG A 251 -2.33 -2.41 14.22
CA ARG A 251 -0.88 -2.52 14.03
C ARG A 251 -0.39 -3.74 14.80
N GLU A 252 0.48 -4.54 14.19
CA GLU A 252 1.22 -5.60 14.87
C GLU A 252 2.65 -5.12 15.15
N LYS A 253 3.48 -5.98 15.77
CA LYS A 253 4.90 -5.68 15.97
C LYS A 253 5.61 -5.51 14.61
N ASN A 254 6.79 -4.88 14.61
CA ASN A 254 7.64 -4.73 13.43
C ASN A 254 6.97 -3.92 12.30
N SER A 255 6.42 -2.76 12.64
CA SER A 255 5.95 -1.77 11.65
C SER A 255 4.97 -2.35 10.62
N THR A 256 4.07 -3.22 11.11
CA THR A 256 3.10 -3.96 10.30
C THR A 256 1.69 -3.42 10.53
N ILE A 257 1.08 -2.85 9.50
CA ILE A 257 -0.31 -2.38 9.49
C ILE A 257 -1.20 -3.45 8.90
N ILE A 258 -2.34 -3.69 9.54
CA ILE A 258 -3.36 -4.64 9.09
C ILE A 258 -4.68 -3.91 8.91
N ILE A 259 -5.25 -4.04 7.72
CA ILE A 259 -6.62 -3.61 7.41
C ILE A 259 -7.38 -4.86 7.03
N GLN A 260 -8.31 -5.26 7.88
CA GLN A 260 -9.10 -6.47 7.69
C GLN A 260 -10.57 -6.13 7.63
N ASN A 261 -11.27 -6.77 6.70
CA ASN A 261 -12.71 -6.79 6.65
C ASN A 261 -13.19 -8.20 6.33
N ASP A 262 -14.47 -8.28 6.04
CA ASP A 262 -15.22 -9.49 5.75
C ASP A 262 -14.93 -10.10 4.35
N ARG A 263 -14.13 -9.41 3.54
CA ARG A 263 -13.79 -9.74 2.15
C ARG A 263 -12.31 -10.03 1.96
N PHE A 264 -11.44 -9.29 2.64
CA PHE A 264 -9.99 -9.48 2.57
C PHE A 264 -9.29 -9.00 3.85
N LYS A 265 -8.04 -9.42 3.98
CA LYS A 265 -7.05 -8.90 4.92
C LYS A 265 -5.88 -8.35 4.11
N ILE A 266 -5.56 -7.07 4.30
CA ILE A 266 -4.33 -6.45 3.82
C ILE A 266 -3.37 -6.39 4.99
N THR A 267 -2.16 -6.87 4.78
CA THR A 267 -1.02 -6.73 5.69
C THR A 267 0.06 -5.94 4.97
N VAL A 268 0.51 -4.84 5.56
CA VAL A 268 1.59 -4.01 5.03
C VAL A 268 2.70 -3.96 6.08
N GLU A 269 3.80 -4.63 5.79
CA GLU A 269 5.03 -4.58 6.59
C GLU A 269 5.97 -3.55 5.97
N THR A 270 6.40 -2.57 6.78
CA THR A 270 7.39 -1.56 6.37
C THR A 270 8.75 -1.96 6.94
N ILE A 271 9.75 -2.11 6.07
CA ILE A 271 11.11 -2.50 6.46
C ILE A 271 12.08 -1.51 5.85
N VAL A 272 12.93 -0.92 6.68
CA VAL A 272 14.08 -0.15 6.21
C VAL A 272 15.34 -0.95 6.44
N SER A 273 16.07 -1.24 5.37
CA SER A 273 17.32 -1.99 5.45
C SER A 273 18.51 -1.17 5.00
N GLY A 274 19.70 -1.57 5.48
CA GLY A 274 20.97 -0.87 5.28
C GLY A 274 21.40 -0.75 3.81
N VAL A 275 22.60 -0.22 3.59
CA VAL A 275 23.17 0.10 2.27
C VAL A 275 23.20 -1.12 1.35
N ASN A 276 22.15 -1.32 0.54
CA ASN A 276 22.05 -2.44 -0.40
C ASN A 276 21.28 -2.09 -1.68
N THR A 277 20.96 -0.81 -1.90
CA THR A 277 20.27 -0.38 -3.13
C THR A 277 21.29 0.04 -4.18
N TYR A 278 21.20 -0.56 -5.37
CA TYR A 278 22.10 -0.28 -6.48
C TYR A 278 21.59 0.94 -7.25
N ILE A 279 21.86 2.12 -6.72
CA ILE A 279 21.65 3.36 -7.48
C ILE A 279 22.83 3.54 -8.44
N PRO A 280 22.59 3.80 -9.73
CA PRO A 280 23.65 4.11 -10.67
C PRO A 280 24.55 5.23 -10.15
N ILE A 281 25.87 5.03 -10.18
CA ILE A 281 26.83 6.02 -9.68
C ILE A 281 26.66 7.34 -10.44
N GLU A 282 26.48 7.26 -11.75
CA GLU A 282 26.30 8.43 -12.59
C GLU A 282 24.98 9.15 -12.38
N PHE A 283 23.98 8.51 -11.78
CA PHE A 283 22.78 9.22 -11.33
C PHE A 283 23.14 10.19 -10.20
N LYS A 284 23.93 9.73 -9.22
CA LYS A 284 24.40 10.62 -8.13
C LYS A 284 25.24 11.76 -8.68
N GLU A 285 26.18 11.47 -9.57
CA GLU A 285 27.12 12.47 -10.08
C GLU A 285 26.49 13.44 -11.09
N LEU A 286 25.79 12.92 -12.11
CA LEU A 286 25.32 13.73 -13.24
C LEU A 286 23.94 14.35 -13.00
N TYR A 287 23.07 13.66 -12.26
CA TYR A 287 21.70 14.13 -12.03
C TYR A 287 21.57 14.90 -10.72
N LEU A 288 22.19 14.40 -9.63
CA LEU A 288 22.11 15.05 -8.31
C LEU A 288 23.33 15.92 -7.97
N ASN A 289 24.39 15.90 -8.79
CA ASN A 289 25.64 16.62 -8.53
C ASN A 289 26.29 16.26 -7.19
N LEU A 290 26.25 14.98 -6.83
CA LEU A 290 26.76 14.43 -5.57
C LEU A 290 28.04 13.62 -5.78
N LYS A 291 28.89 13.61 -4.76
CA LYS A 291 30.03 12.67 -4.67
C LYS A 291 29.52 11.29 -4.22
N PRO A 292 29.81 10.19 -4.94
CA PRO A 292 29.26 8.88 -4.61
C PRO A 292 29.66 8.34 -3.23
N ASP A 293 30.89 8.61 -2.80
CA ASP A 293 31.53 7.96 -1.64
C ASP A 293 30.95 8.39 -0.29
N HIS A 294 30.39 9.60 -0.21
CA HIS A 294 29.86 10.16 1.04
C HIS A 294 28.35 10.01 1.19
N ASN A 295 27.67 9.56 0.12
CA ASN A 295 26.23 9.63 -0.01
C ASN A 295 25.62 8.23 -0.23
N PRO A 296 25.63 7.34 0.78
CA PRO A 296 25.03 6.02 0.67
C PRO A 296 23.53 6.10 0.40
N ALA A 297 23.05 5.12 -0.35
CA ALA A 297 21.63 4.97 -0.61
C ALA A 297 21.08 3.79 0.21
N PHE A 298 19.93 4.00 0.81
CA PHE A 298 19.23 3.03 1.65
C PHE A 298 17.92 2.63 0.98
N ILE A 299 17.43 1.44 1.32
CA ILE A 299 16.21 0.88 0.74
C ILE A 299 15.12 0.81 1.80
N THR A 300 13.93 1.26 1.41
CA THR A 300 12.69 1.00 2.14
C THR A 300 11.83 0.04 1.35
N THR A 301 11.46 -1.07 1.96
CA THR A 301 10.59 -2.09 1.39
C THR A 301 9.24 -2.06 2.07
N TYR A 302 8.18 -1.92 1.28
CA TYR A 302 6.82 -2.23 1.68
C TYR A 302 6.45 -3.61 1.17
N ARG A 303 6.27 -4.57 2.09
CA ARG A 303 5.72 -5.90 1.74
C ARG A 303 4.23 -5.88 1.97
N ILE A 304 3.48 -5.99 0.88
CA ILE A 304 2.03 -5.91 0.86
C ILE A 304 1.48 -7.29 0.56
N ASN A 305 0.75 -7.85 1.51
CA ASN A 305 0.04 -9.10 1.36
C ASN A 305 -1.47 -8.86 1.41
N VAL A 306 -2.18 -9.29 0.38
CA VAL A 306 -3.64 -9.24 0.31
C VAL A 306 -4.17 -10.68 0.29
N GLU A 307 -4.88 -11.06 1.35
CA GLU A 307 -5.54 -12.35 1.47
C GLU A 307 -7.06 -12.19 1.39
N PHE A 308 -7.68 -12.75 0.35
CA PHE A 308 -9.13 -12.72 0.20
C PHE A 308 -9.82 -13.83 1.01
N SER A 309 -10.89 -13.47 1.72
CA SER A 309 -11.67 -14.40 2.54
C SER A 309 -12.35 -15.47 1.68
N LYS A 310 -12.51 -16.68 2.23
CA LYS A 310 -12.98 -17.84 1.46
C LYS A 310 -14.35 -17.65 0.80
N PHE A 311 -15.22 -16.89 1.44
CA PHE A 311 -16.59 -16.64 0.99
C PHE A 311 -16.77 -15.24 0.37
N SER A 312 -15.68 -14.49 0.20
CA SER A 312 -15.71 -13.16 -0.41
C SER A 312 -16.31 -13.19 -1.82
N PHE A 313 -16.02 -14.27 -2.57
CA PHE A 313 -16.56 -14.54 -3.92
C PHE A 313 -18.09 -14.68 -3.99
N LEU A 314 -18.74 -15.08 -2.90
CA LEU A 314 -20.19 -15.29 -2.84
C LEU A 314 -20.94 -14.04 -2.35
N LYS A 315 -20.24 -13.06 -1.76
CA LYS A 315 -20.87 -11.82 -1.28
C LYS A 315 -21.29 -10.93 -2.46
N SER A 316 -22.51 -10.42 -2.38
CA SER A 316 -23.17 -9.61 -3.42
C SER A 316 -22.51 -8.21 -3.61
N SER A 317 -23.12 -7.46 -4.55
CA SER A 317 -22.66 -6.37 -5.43
C SER A 317 -22.07 -5.08 -4.84
N SER A 318 -21.39 -5.11 -3.70
CA SER A 318 -20.74 -3.91 -3.12
C SER A 318 -19.23 -3.82 -3.39
N TRP A 319 -18.71 -4.50 -4.42
CA TRP A 319 -17.27 -4.51 -4.73
C TRP A 319 -16.72 -3.12 -5.09
N GLU A 320 -17.58 -2.19 -5.46
CA GLU A 320 -17.23 -0.79 -5.74
C GLU A 320 -16.59 -0.10 -4.54
N TYR A 321 -17.02 -0.42 -3.32
CA TYR A 321 -16.47 0.12 -2.07
C TYR A 321 -15.05 -0.37 -1.76
N TYR A 322 -14.53 -1.31 -2.54
CA TYR A 322 -13.20 -1.89 -2.35
C TYR A 322 -12.28 -1.67 -3.56
N LYS A 323 -12.76 -0.97 -4.61
CA LYS A 323 -11.94 -0.59 -5.76
C LYS A 323 -10.79 0.34 -5.38
N TRP A 324 -10.90 1.03 -4.24
CA TRP A 324 -9.80 1.83 -3.70
C TRP A 324 -8.53 1.01 -3.53
N LEU A 325 -8.61 -0.30 -3.26
CA LEU A 325 -7.45 -1.15 -3.01
C LEU A 325 -6.49 -1.17 -4.20
N ASP A 326 -6.99 -1.53 -5.39
CA ASP A 326 -6.17 -1.59 -6.59
C ASP A 326 -5.63 -0.19 -6.95
N SER A 327 -6.52 0.82 -6.94
CA SER A 327 -6.14 2.20 -7.28
C SER A 327 -5.10 2.79 -6.33
N TYR A 328 -5.19 2.49 -5.03
CA TYR A 328 -4.25 2.97 -4.03
C TYR A 328 -2.90 2.28 -4.18
N LEU A 329 -2.88 0.96 -4.35
CA LEU A 329 -1.62 0.21 -4.48
C LEU A 329 -0.87 0.58 -5.75
N GLU A 330 -1.58 0.91 -6.83
CA GLU A 330 -1.01 1.44 -8.06
C GLU A 330 -0.43 2.85 -7.86
N ASP A 331 -1.20 3.78 -7.29
CA ASP A 331 -0.71 5.14 -7.01
C ASP A 331 0.47 5.14 -6.03
N PHE A 332 0.39 4.32 -4.98
CA PHE A 332 1.44 4.17 -3.99
C PHE A 332 2.72 3.59 -4.60
N GLU A 333 2.62 2.57 -5.45
CA GLU A 333 3.77 2.04 -6.19
C GLU A 333 4.41 3.12 -7.07
N ARG A 334 3.62 3.89 -7.81
CA ARG A 334 4.15 4.98 -8.66
C ARG A 334 4.93 6.03 -7.86
N LYS A 335 4.47 6.35 -6.65
CA LYS A 335 5.10 7.36 -5.78
C LYS A 335 6.36 6.86 -5.06
N VAL A 336 6.44 5.55 -4.80
CA VAL A 336 7.50 4.96 -3.96
C VAL A 336 8.54 4.19 -4.77
N SER A 337 8.12 3.47 -5.82
CA SER A 337 8.97 2.51 -6.50
C SER A 337 10.21 3.15 -7.12
N GLU A 338 11.39 2.69 -6.69
CA GLU A 338 12.67 2.98 -7.32
C GLU A 338 12.61 2.69 -8.82
N LYS A 339 12.12 1.50 -9.16
CA LYS A 339 11.99 1.05 -10.54
C LYS A 339 11.09 1.97 -11.35
N TYR A 340 9.91 2.32 -10.86
CA TYR A 340 9.01 3.23 -11.58
C TYR A 340 9.65 4.62 -11.75
N TYR A 341 10.35 5.11 -10.72
CA TYR A 341 11.05 6.39 -10.81
C TYR A 341 12.09 6.38 -11.93
N PHE A 342 13.00 5.39 -11.96
CA PHE A 342 14.04 5.30 -12.99
C PHE A 342 13.50 4.97 -14.39
N ASP A 343 12.60 3.99 -14.50
CA ASP A 343 12.14 3.47 -15.80
C ASP A 343 11.10 4.39 -16.46
N ASN A 344 10.15 4.92 -15.67
CA ASN A 344 8.97 5.62 -16.19
C ASN A 344 9.05 7.13 -15.98
N GLN A 345 9.47 7.58 -14.80
CA GLN A 345 9.37 9.00 -14.44
C GLN A 345 10.52 9.83 -15.02
N ILE A 346 11.77 9.44 -14.78
CA ILE A 346 12.95 10.13 -15.34
C ILE A 346 13.51 9.45 -16.59
N GLN A 347 13.07 8.22 -16.88
CA GLN A 347 13.51 7.40 -18.02
C GLN A 347 15.04 7.38 -18.14
N TRP A 348 15.71 6.96 -17.07
CA TRP A 348 17.14 7.15 -16.87
C TRP A 348 18.00 6.63 -18.02
N ASP A 349 17.65 5.48 -18.60
CA ASP A 349 18.35 4.91 -19.75
C ASP A 349 18.41 5.85 -20.97
N LYS A 350 17.41 6.73 -21.13
CA LYS A 350 17.36 7.74 -22.19
C LYS A 350 17.99 9.06 -21.77
N THR A 351 17.85 9.42 -20.50
CA THR A 351 18.35 10.69 -19.95
C THR A 351 19.87 10.66 -19.72
N TYR A 352 20.42 9.53 -19.29
CA TYR A 352 21.83 9.36 -18.99
C TYR A 352 22.76 9.71 -20.17
N PRO A 353 22.57 9.19 -21.40
CA PRO A 353 23.42 9.54 -22.55
C PRO A 353 23.44 11.04 -22.84
N ILE A 354 22.29 11.72 -22.67
CA ILE A 354 22.15 13.16 -22.90
C ILE A 354 22.99 13.93 -21.87
N LEU A 355 22.82 13.63 -20.58
CA LEU A 355 23.58 14.25 -19.49
C LEU A 355 25.08 13.99 -19.63
N LYS A 356 25.47 12.80 -20.06
CA LYS A 356 26.87 12.44 -20.28
C LYS A 356 27.50 13.28 -21.40
N VAL A 357 26.80 13.49 -22.51
CA VAL A 357 27.29 14.35 -23.61
C VAL A 357 27.37 15.81 -23.18
N LEU A 358 26.36 16.30 -22.45
CA LEU A 358 26.35 17.69 -21.95
C LEU A 358 27.48 17.96 -20.96
N SER A 359 27.73 17.03 -20.02
CA SER A 359 28.82 17.17 -19.05
C SER A 359 30.21 17.14 -19.70
N PHE A 360 30.39 16.41 -20.81
CA PHE A 360 31.63 16.45 -21.58
C PHE A 360 31.83 17.82 -22.25
N LYS A 361 30.80 18.38 -22.90
CA LYS A 361 30.86 19.69 -23.55
C LYS A 361 31.09 20.86 -22.61
N LEU A 362 30.66 20.76 -21.35
CA LEU A 362 30.88 21.80 -20.34
C LEU A 362 32.29 21.75 -19.74
N LYS A 363 33.01 20.64 -19.90
CA LYS A 363 34.39 20.46 -19.43
C LYS A 363 35.44 20.75 -20.50
N SER A 364 35.05 20.76 -21.78
CA SER A 364 35.85 21.20 -22.93
C SER A 364 35.70 22.70 -23.15
#